data_AF-A0AAU3J9L8-F1
#
_entry.id   AF-A0AAU3J9L8-F1
#
_cell.length_a   1.000
_cell.length_b   1.000
_cell.length_c   1.000
_cell.angle_alpha   90.00
_cell.angle_beta   90.00
_cell.angle_gamma   90.00
#
_symmetry.space_group_name_H-M   'P 1'
#
loop_
_entity.id
_entity.type
_entity.pdbx_description
1 polymer ?
#
loop_
_entity_poly.entity_id
_entity_poly.type
_entity_poly.pdbx_seq_one_letter_code
_entity_poly.pdbx_strand_id
1 'polypeptide(L)'
;MTWIEPSFLWMMYRCGRGAEAGQETVLAVEISRDGFEWALRHACLSSYARGVHPDRGTWQRQLKRAPARVRWDPERDPHLRPLPYRSLQLGLSREAVRRYADEWTVAIRDVTPPAHEIRALVGSGDVDSAGRLLPPERPYPAGDELLAHLLA
;
A
#
# COMPACT_ATOMS: atom_id res chain seq x y z
N MET A 1 5.36 14.12 1.12
CA MET A 1 5.13 12.80 0.48
C MET A 1 4.29 12.02 1.45
N THR A 2 3.21 11.40 0.99
CA THR A 2 2.32 10.56 1.80
C THR A 2 2.34 9.15 1.22
N TRP A 3 2.31 8.10 2.04
CA TRP A 3 2.26 6.72 1.56
C TRP A 3 0.90 6.13 1.89
N ILE A 4 0.30 5.45 0.92
CA ILE A 4 -0.88 4.63 1.12
C ILE A 4 -0.52 3.17 0.86
N GLU A 5 -1.06 2.29 1.70
CA GLU A 5 -0.76 0.86 1.68
C GLU A 5 -2.08 0.09 1.54
N PRO A 6 -2.32 -0.54 0.37
CA PRO A 6 -3.50 -1.36 0.17
C PRO A 6 -3.50 -2.63 1.05
N SER A 7 -2.32 -3.13 1.46
CA SER A 7 -2.20 -4.33 2.29
C SER A 7 -2.46 -4.04 3.77
N PHE A 8 -3.43 -4.75 4.35
CA PHE A 8 -3.77 -4.61 5.75
C PHE A 8 -2.65 -5.12 6.67
N LEU A 9 -2.13 -6.33 6.40
CA LEU A 9 -1.10 -6.94 7.24
C LEU A 9 0.23 -6.19 7.17
N TRP A 10 0.55 -5.60 6.01
CA TRP A 10 1.68 -4.71 5.91
C TRP A 10 1.50 -3.44 6.75
N MET A 11 0.31 -2.83 6.71
CA MET A 11 -0.01 -1.69 7.59
C MET A 11 0.14 -2.08 9.07
N MET A 12 -0.32 -3.27 9.46
CA MET A 12 -0.17 -3.79 10.82
C MET A 12 1.29 -3.99 11.23
N TYR A 13 2.16 -4.38 10.29
CA TYR A 13 3.60 -4.44 10.53
C TYR A 13 4.19 -3.05 10.77
N ARG A 14 3.77 -2.05 9.98
CA ARG A 14 4.29 -0.68 10.06
C ARG A 14 3.87 0.08 11.32
N CYS A 15 2.63 -0.10 11.77
CA CYS A 15 2.10 0.58 12.95
C CYS A 15 2.21 -0.22 14.25
N GLY A 16 2.95 -1.34 14.24
CA GLY A 16 3.01 -2.25 15.38
C GLY A 16 1.62 -2.73 15.84
N ARG A 17 0.70 -2.92 14.89
CA ARG A 17 -0.71 -3.29 15.11
C ARG A 17 -1.52 -2.28 15.93
N GLY A 18 -1.27 -0.99 15.75
CA GLY A 18 -1.98 0.06 16.50
C GLY A 18 -1.52 0.20 17.95
N ALA A 19 -0.35 -0.36 18.31
CA ALA A 19 0.15 -0.36 19.69
C ALA A 19 1.38 0.54 19.89
N GLU A 20 1.96 1.07 18.82
CA GLU A 20 3.12 1.96 18.89
C GLU A 20 2.69 3.41 19.14
N ALA A 21 3.51 4.12 19.93
CA ALA A 21 3.28 5.52 20.26
C ALA A 21 3.23 6.38 18.99
N GLY A 22 2.14 7.13 18.80
CA GLY A 22 1.89 7.95 17.62
C GLY A 22 1.40 7.16 16.38
N GLN A 23 1.08 5.88 16.53
CA GLN A 23 0.50 5.02 15.49
C GLN A 23 -0.68 4.18 16.00
N GLU A 24 -1.40 4.68 17.01
CA GLU A 24 -2.44 3.93 17.73
C GLU A 24 -3.76 3.83 16.96
N THR A 25 -3.99 4.72 15.99
CA THR A 25 -5.19 4.74 15.16
C THR A 25 -4.89 4.17 13.78
N VAL A 26 -5.70 3.20 13.37
CA VAL A 26 -5.63 2.57 12.05
C VAL A 26 -6.87 2.96 11.26
N LEU A 27 -6.68 3.62 10.13
CA LEU A 27 -7.76 4.05 9.26
C LEU A 27 -7.74 3.29 7.93
N ALA A 28 -8.88 2.73 7.55
CA ALA A 28 -9.11 2.26 6.19
C ALA A 28 -9.65 3.43 5.36
N VAL A 29 -8.87 3.87 4.38
CA VAL A 29 -9.27 4.91 3.44
C VAL A 29 -9.72 4.26 2.14
N GLU A 30 -10.97 4.49 1.77
CA GLU A 30 -11.51 4.06 0.49
C GLU A 30 -11.33 5.18 -0.53
N ILE A 31 -10.72 4.85 -1.67
CA ILE A 31 -10.48 5.79 -2.77
C ILE A 31 -11.15 5.34 -4.05
N SER A 32 -11.49 6.29 -4.92
CA SER A 32 -12.02 6.01 -6.24
C SER A 32 -11.04 5.19 -7.07
N ARG A 33 -11.58 4.24 -7.83
CA ARG A 33 -10.80 3.39 -8.74
C ARG A 33 -10.03 4.25 -9.75
N ASP A 34 -10.69 5.24 -10.33
CA ASP A 34 -10.07 6.14 -11.32
C ASP A 34 -8.90 6.93 -10.72
N GLY A 35 -9.02 7.36 -9.46
CA GLY A 35 -7.94 8.04 -8.74
C GLY A 35 -6.75 7.11 -8.48
N PHE A 36 -7.01 5.88 -8.04
CA PHE A 36 -5.96 4.87 -7.85
C PHE A 36 -5.23 4.55 -9.15
N GLU A 37 -5.96 4.26 -10.23
CA GLU A 37 -5.36 3.97 -11.53
C GLU A 37 -4.64 5.19 -12.13
N TRP A 38 -5.16 6.41 -11.93
CA TRP A 38 -4.45 7.63 -12.30
C TRP A 38 -3.09 7.69 -11.59
N ALA A 39 -3.05 7.43 -10.29
CA ALA A 39 -1.79 7.44 -9.55
C ALA A 39 -0.81 6.38 -10.06
N LEU A 40 -1.29 5.17 -10.40
CA LEU A 40 -0.47 4.12 -11.00
C LEU A 40 0.09 4.52 -12.38
N ARG A 41 -0.74 5.08 -13.27
CA ARG A 41 -0.30 5.57 -14.60
C ARG A 41 0.77 6.65 -14.53
N HIS A 42 0.78 7.43 -13.45
CA HIS A 42 1.71 8.54 -13.25
C HIS A 42 2.81 8.20 -12.23
N ALA A 43 2.96 6.92 -11.88
CA ALA A 43 3.96 6.49 -10.92
C ALA A 43 5.33 6.27 -11.58
N CYS A 44 6.36 6.36 -10.74
CA CYS A 44 7.70 5.88 -11.06
C CYS A 44 8.16 4.91 -9.96
N LEU A 45 8.95 3.89 -10.29
CA LEU A 45 9.51 3.02 -9.26
C LEU A 45 10.39 3.80 -8.30
N SER A 46 10.21 3.54 -7.01
CA SER A 46 10.95 4.20 -5.93
C SER A 46 12.43 3.79 -5.86
N SER A 47 12.80 2.73 -6.59
CA SER A 47 14.18 2.25 -6.79
C SER A 47 14.46 2.01 -8.27
N TYR A 48 15.72 2.16 -8.69
CA TYR A 48 16.14 1.80 -10.05
C TYR A 48 15.96 0.30 -10.29
N ALA A 49 15.20 -0.06 -11.32
CA ALA A 49 15.08 -1.42 -11.84
C ALA A 49 15.64 -1.48 -13.27
N ARG A 50 16.60 -2.39 -13.49
CA ARG A 50 17.08 -2.76 -14.83
C ARG A 50 15.93 -3.45 -15.56
N GLY A 51 15.77 -3.18 -16.86
CA GLY A 51 14.65 -3.70 -17.67
C GLY A 51 13.46 -2.74 -17.72
N VAL A 52 13.18 -2.03 -16.62
CA VAL A 52 12.14 -0.97 -16.59
C VAL A 52 12.70 0.38 -16.99
N HIS A 53 13.85 0.75 -16.44
CA HIS A 53 14.46 2.05 -16.69
C HIS A 53 15.67 1.92 -17.63
N PRO A 54 15.79 2.79 -18.65
CA PRO A 54 16.94 2.78 -19.56
C PRO A 54 18.27 2.93 -18.82
N ASP A 55 18.35 3.87 -17.88
CA ASP A 55 19.53 4.18 -17.09
C ASP A 55 19.17 4.88 -15.78
N ARG A 56 20.14 4.95 -14.85
CA ARG A 56 19.96 5.58 -13.54
C ARG A 56 19.66 7.08 -13.61
N GLY A 57 20.25 7.80 -14.57
CA GLY A 57 20.03 9.24 -14.74
C GLY A 57 18.61 9.54 -15.24
N THR A 58 18.10 8.75 -16.18
CA THR A 58 16.72 8.83 -16.67
C THR A 58 15.73 8.52 -15.55
N TRP A 59 15.95 7.43 -14.80
CA TRP A 59 15.14 7.10 -13.62
C TRP A 59 15.12 8.24 -12.60
N GLN A 60 16.27 8.80 -12.24
CA GLN A 60 16.33 9.91 -11.26
C GLN A 60 15.55 11.14 -11.73
N ARG A 61 15.59 11.48 -13.03
CA ARG A 61 14.79 12.58 -13.60
C ARG A 61 13.30 12.27 -13.55
N GLN A 62 12.89 11.05 -13.90
CA GLN A 62 11.49 10.59 -13.81
C GLN A 62 11.00 10.63 -12.35
N LEU A 63 11.74 10.04 -11.42
CA LEU A 63 11.41 9.97 -9.99
C LEU A 63 11.24 11.36 -9.34
N LYS A 64 11.99 12.37 -9.79
CA LYS A 64 11.88 13.76 -9.32
C LYS A 64 10.59 14.44 -9.79
N ARG A 65 10.09 14.07 -10.98
CA ARG A 65 8.93 14.67 -11.63
C ARG A 65 7.63 13.94 -11.33
N ALA A 66 7.69 12.63 -11.14
CA ALA A 66 6.53 11.77 -10.95
C ALA A 66 5.71 12.22 -9.72
N PRO A 67 4.39 12.45 -9.87
CA PRO A 67 3.53 12.80 -8.76
C PRO A 67 3.25 11.59 -7.86
N ALA A 68 3.42 10.37 -8.37
CA ALA A 68 3.30 9.13 -7.63
C ALA A 68 4.57 8.27 -7.70
N ARG A 69 4.73 7.37 -6.74
CA ARG A 69 5.84 6.42 -6.65
C ARG A 69 5.34 5.06 -6.23
N VAL A 70 5.88 4.00 -6.83
CA VAL A 70 5.58 2.63 -6.42
C VAL A 70 6.79 1.99 -5.76
N ARG A 71 6.54 1.26 -4.67
CA ARG A 71 7.48 0.33 -4.07
C ARG A 71 6.83 -1.03 -3.97
N TRP A 72 7.63 -2.07 -4.20
CA TRP A 72 7.20 -3.45 -4.02
C TRP A 72 7.87 -3.99 -2.75
N ASP A 73 7.15 -4.03 -1.64
CA ASP A 73 7.67 -4.54 -0.36
C ASP A 73 7.14 -5.95 -0.10
N PRO A 74 7.87 -6.79 0.67
CA PRO A 74 7.38 -8.12 1.02
C PRO A 74 6.03 -8.04 1.72
N GLU A 75 5.06 -8.82 1.25
CA GLU A 75 3.79 -9.00 1.98
C GLU A 75 4.06 -9.70 3.32
N ARG A 76 3.08 -9.67 4.21
CA ARG A 76 3.13 -10.17 5.57
C ARG A 76 2.08 -11.24 5.81
N ASP A 77 2.46 -12.26 6.57
CA ASP A 77 1.51 -13.22 7.13
C ASP A 77 0.80 -12.61 8.38
N PRO A 78 -0.21 -13.29 8.95
CA PRO A 78 -0.87 -12.81 10.18
C PRO A 78 0.07 -12.61 11.38
N HIS A 79 1.26 -13.23 11.38
CA HIS A 79 2.31 -13.04 12.39
C HIS A 79 3.33 -11.95 12.01
N LEU A 80 3.10 -11.22 10.91
CA LEU A 80 3.94 -10.16 10.36
C LEU A 80 5.31 -10.63 9.83
N ARG A 81 5.44 -11.93 9.55
CA ARG A 81 6.60 -12.51 8.87
C ARG A 81 6.53 -12.21 7.36
N PRO A 82 7.66 -11.93 6.69
CA PRO A 82 7.66 -11.65 5.26
C PRO A 82 7.28 -12.89 4.45
N LEU A 83 6.47 -12.69 3.42
CA LEU A 83 6.04 -13.69 2.44
C LEU A 83 6.91 -13.62 1.17
N PRO A 84 6.93 -14.68 0.33
CA PRO A 84 7.79 -14.74 -0.85
C PRO A 84 7.29 -13.86 -2.03
N TYR A 85 6.14 -13.23 -1.89
CA TYR A 85 5.59 -12.28 -2.85
C TYR A 85 5.53 -10.87 -2.27
N ARG A 86 5.40 -9.89 -3.16
CA ARG A 86 5.44 -8.46 -2.82
C ARG A 86 4.09 -7.81 -3.04
N SER A 87 3.81 -6.81 -2.21
CA SER A 87 2.64 -5.96 -2.32
C SER A 87 3.05 -4.53 -2.66
N LEU A 88 2.12 -3.84 -3.31
CA LEU A 88 2.31 -2.48 -3.77
C LEU A 88 2.23 -1.50 -2.61
N GLN A 89 3.16 -0.55 -2.57
CA GLN A 89 3.05 0.67 -1.78
C GLN A 89 3.01 1.86 -2.71
N LEU A 90 2.09 2.79 -2.45
CA LEU A 90 1.89 3.95 -3.30
C LEU A 90 2.25 5.23 -2.55
N GLY A 91 3.37 5.84 -2.94
CA GLY A 91 3.80 7.13 -2.45
C GLY A 91 3.21 8.25 -3.32
N LEU A 92 2.52 9.20 -2.71
CA LEU A 92 1.87 10.33 -3.34
C LEU A 92 2.60 11.65 -3.00
N SER A 93 2.78 12.49 -4.01
CA SER A 93 3.43 13.79 -3.90
C SER A 93 2.78 14.83 -4.81
N ARG A 94 3.09 16.11 -4.55
CA ARG A 94 2.66 17.24 -5.39
C ARG A 94 1.13 17.22 -5.58
N GLU A 95 0.66 17.23 -6.83
CA GLU A 95 -0.77 17.22 -7.16
C GLU A 95 -1.49 15.96 -6.66
N ALA A 96 -0.82 14.80 -6.64
CA ALA A 96 -1.46 13.56 -6.24
C ALA A 96 -1.91 13.57 -4.77
N VAL A 97 -1.22 14.31 -3.90
CA VAL A 97 -1.64 14.45 -2.49
C VAL A 97 -2.94 15.24 -2.38
N ARG A 98 -3.07 16.33 -3.14
CA ARG A 98 -4.30 17.14 -3.12
C ARG A 98 -5.46 16.34 -3.70
N ARG A 99 -5.27 15.74 -4.88
CA ARG A 99 -6.30 14.90 -5.50
C ARG A 99 -6.71 13.75 -4.61
N TYR A 100 -5.77 13.08 -3.95
CA TYR A 100 -6.08 12.02 -2.99
C TYR A 100 -7.00 12.50 -1.86
N ALA A 101 -6.68 13.65 -1.25
CA ALA A 101 -7.43 14.19 -0.13
C ALA A 101 -8.80 14.77 -0.55
N ASP A 102 -8.82 15.52 -1.64
CA ASP A 102 -9.94 16.39 -2.01
C ASP A 102 -10.88 15.74 -3.05
N GLU A 103 -10.38 14.80 -3.86
CA GLU A 103 -11.12 14.26 -5.02
C GLU A 103 -11.29 12.74 -4.97
N TRP A 104 -10.28 11.99 -4.55
CA TRP A 104 -10.30 10.52 -4.65
C TRP A 104 -10.86 9.85 -3.41
N THR A 105 -10.74 10.45 -2.22
CA THR A 105 -11.21 9.85 -0.97
C THR A 105 -12.74 9.80 -0.96
N VAL A 106 -13.28 8.58 -0.89
CA VAL A 106 -14.72 8.30 -0.87
C VAL A 106 -15.21 8.06 0.56
N ALA A 107 -14.42 7.36 1.38
CA ALA A 107 -14.76 7.08 2.77
C ALA A 107 -13.52 6.88 3.63
N ILE A 108 -13.66 7.14 4.93
CA ILE A 108 -12.66 6.83 5.95
C ILE A 108 -13.38 6.03 7.04
N ARG A 109 -12.84 4.86 7.37
CA ARG A 109 -13.35 4.00 8.45
C ARG A 109 -12.26 3.79 9.48
N ASP A 110 -12.61 3.95 10.75
CA ASP A 110 -11.76 3.52 11.85
C ASP A 110 -11.77 1.99 11.92
N VAL A 111 -10.61 1.39 11.67
CA VAL A 111 -10.40 -0.06 11.75
C VAL A 111 -9.44 -0.43 12.89
N THR A 112 -9.24 0.49 13.84
CA THR A 112 -8.48 0.23 15.07
C THR A 112 -9.09 -0.91 15.88
N PRO A 113 -10.42 -0.99 16.12
CA PRO A 113 -10.97 -2.11 16.88
C PRO A 113 -10.77 -3.48 16.19
N PRO A 114 -11.06 -3.66 14.88
CA PRO A 114 -10.70 -4.89 14.17
C PRO A 114 -9.20 -5.21 14.20
N ALA A 115 -8.32 -4.21 14.08
CA ALA A 115 -6.87 -4.42 14.17
C ALA A 115 -6.45 -4.98 15.53
N HIS A 116 -7.01 -4.46 16.62
CA HIS A 116 -6.78 -4.96 17.97
C HIS A 116 -7.35 -6.36 18.19
N GLU A 117 -8.53 -6.66 17.64
CA GLU A 117 -9.14 -7.99 17.72
C GLU A 117 -8.28 -9.04 16.99
N ILE A 118 -7.85 -8.75 15.77
CA ILE A 118 -6.93 -9.60 15.00
C ILE A 118 -5.62 -9.82 15.77
N ARG A 119 -5.06 -8.75 16.36
CA ARG A 119 -3.87 -8.86 17.21
C ARG A 119 -4.08 -9.81 18.39
N ALA A 120 -5.21 -9.69 19.08
CA ALA A 120 -5.53 -10.51 20.24
C ALA A 120 -5.66 -12.00 19.86
N LEU A 121 -6.38 -12.29 18.76
CA LEU A 121 -6.56 -13.65 18.24
C LEU A 121 -5.23 -14.29 17.80
N VAL A 122 -4.39 -13.55 17.07
CA VAL A 122 -3.05 -14.04 16.71
C VAL A 122 -2.20 -14.28 17.97
N GLY A 123 -2.32 -13.41 18.98
CA GLY A 123 -1.61 -13.52 20.25
C GLY A 123 -2.04 -14.72 21.10
N SER A 124 -3.31 -15.15 21.00
CA SER A 124 -3.82 -16.35 21.67
C SER A 124 -3.63 -17.64 20.86
N GLY A 125 -3.11 -17.53 19.63
CA GLY A 125 -2.90 -18.66 18.72
C GLY A 125 -4.09 -19.02 17.84
N ASP A 126 -5.21 -18.29 17.93
CA ASP A 126 -6.39 -18.50 17.07
C ASP A 126 -6.25 -17.74 15.73
N VAL A 127 -5.31 -18.21 14.91
CA VAL A 127 -5.00 -17.60 13.60
C VAL A 127 -6.15 -17.77 12.60
N ASP A 128 -6.95 -18.84 12.74
CA ASP A 128 -8.07 -19.09 11.84
C ASP A 128 -9.19 -18.05 12.04
N SER A 129 -9.52 -17.71 13.29
CA SER A 129 -10.45 -16.61 13.56
C SER A 129 -9.90 -15.27 13.12
N ALA A 130 -8.60 -15.02 13.35
CA ALA A 130 -7.96 -13.81 12.85
C ALA A 130 -8.07 -13.68 11.32
N GLY A 131 -7.86 -14.79 10.60
CA GLY A 131 -7.98 -14.85 9.14
C GLY A 131 -9.38 -14.51 8.63
N ARG A 132 -10.44 -14.88 9.36
CA ARG A 132 -11.83 -14.53 9.01
C ARG A 132 -12.15 -13.04 9.17
N LEU A 133 -11.41 -12.33 10.02
CA LEU A 133 -11.57 -10.89 10.24
C LEU A 133 -10.71 -10.04 9.31
N LEU A 134 -9.74 -10.64 8.62
CA LEU A 134 -8.92 -9.90 7.66
C LEU A 134 -9.78 -9.38 6.50
N PRO A 135 -9.49 -8.17 5.99
CA PRO A 135 -10.12 -7.68 4.79
C PRO A 135 -9.92 -8.68 3.63
N PRO A 136 -10.96 -8.98 2.84
CA PRO A 136 -10.82 -9.90 1.72
C PRO A 136 -9.96 -9.26 0.63
N GLU A 137 -8.79 -9.83 0.38
CA GLU A 137 -7.89 -9.38 -0.68
C GLU A 137 -8.10 -10.19 -1.95
N ARG A 138 -8.10 -9.52 -3.11
CA ARG A 138 -8.22 -10.13 -4.43
C ARG A 138 -7.18 -9.51 -5.36
N PRO A 139 -6.64 -10.26 -6.33
CA PRO A 139 -5.79 -9.68 -7.38
C PRO A 139 -6.49 -8.49 -8.03
N TYR A 140 -5.79 -7.36 -8.09
CA TYR A 140 -6.33 -6.15 -8.69
C TYR A 140 -6.39 -6.32 -10.23
N PRO A 141 -7.53 -6.07 -10.88
CA PRO A 141 -7.70 -6.28 -12.32
C PRO A 141 -7.08 -5.13 -13.13
N ALA A 142 -5.76 -4.96 -13.02
CA ALA A 142 -5.02 -3.85 -13.62
C ALA A 142 -4.95 -3.92 -15.16
N GLY A 143 -5.06 -5.13 -15.73
CA GLY A 143 -4.57 -5.40 -17.08
C GLY A 143 -3.05 -5.24 -17.19
N ASP A 144 -2.47 -5.72 -18.28
CA ASP A 144 -1.01 -5.74 -18.44
C ASP A 144 -0.44 -4.33 -18.65
N GLU A 145 -1.20 -3.44 -19.31
CA GLU A 145 -0.72 -2.12 -19.71
C GLU A 145 -0.54 -1.16 -18.53
N LEU A 146 -1.42 -1.22 -17.52
CA LEU A 146 -1.41 -0.28 -16.39
C LEU A 146 -0.12 -0.38 -15.58
N LEU A 147 0.38 -1.61 -15.40
CA LEU A 147 1.53 -1.91 -14.56
C LEU A 147 2.82 -2.18 -15.35
N ALA A 148 2.78 -2.24 -16.69
CA ALA A 148 3.94 -2.57 -17.52
C ALA A 148 5.19 -1.74 -17.21
N HIS A 149 5.04 -0.45 -16.91
CA HIS A 149 6.15 0.46 -16.56
C HIS A 149 6.58 0.41 -15.08
N LEU A 150 5.99 -0.51 -14.30
CA LEU A 150 6.20 -0.69 -12.86
C LEU A 150 6.59 -2.14 -12.50
N LEU A 151 6.70 -3.02 -13.49
CA LEU A 151 7.11 -4.41 -13.35
C LEU A 151 8.43 -4.62 -14.11
N ALA A 152 9.41 -5.22 -13.44
CA ALA A 152 10.74 -5.50 -13.99
C ALA A 152 10.83 -6.87 -14.65
#